data_AF-A0A8R2D8C9-F1
#
_entry.id   AF-A0A8R2D8C9-F1
#
_cell.length_a   1.000
_cell.length_b   1.000
_cell.length_c   1.000
_cell.angle_alpha   90.00
_cell.angle_beta   90.00
_cell.angle_gamma   90.00
#
_symmetry.space_group_name_H-M   'P 1'
#
loop_
_entity.id
_entity.type
_entity.pdbx_description
1 polymer ?
#
loop_
_entity_poly.entity_id
_entity_poly.type
_entity_poly.pdbx_seq_one_letter_code
_entity_poly.pdbx_strand_id
1 'polypeptide(L)'
;MDMLMATNILNNVINQVKELRNDSSFKRILKMADEFAENSVVDFLPLVSSRPKRVPKKSGELCRDEIIPCPMKKFKIDTYNVVVDILLAELIGRFESTNIGPLKDLSLLSSRRIREVQNNPHIVPCDAFEALCTMYTQIDKNALLTEYIEFCKNFTEIENSIVLPKYLNKNVIVDYEESLELNAYGYDSMEEDSVKIISHNIASTRELFKLFCLAKLANIFPNLYLVLKLSITLPVTSCSVERTFSKLKLIKTKLRTTMSQDRLESLMKISCEQDIIINNENVILLFAAKSSVLTKCLIY
;
A
#
# COMPACT_ATOMS: atom_id res chain seq x y z
N MET A 1 -5.85 4.09 -9.66
CA MET A 1 -5.76 4.87 -8.42
C MET A 1 -4.82 6.04 -8.66
N ASP A 2 -5.23 7.27 -8.34
CA ASP A 2 -4.34 8.44 -8.44
C ASP A 2 -3.48 8.53 -7.17
N MET A 3 -2.31 7.90 -7.21
CA MET A 3 -1.38 7.88 -6.08
C MET A 3 -0.82 9.28 -5.78
N LEU A 4 -0.71 10.17 -6.76
CA LEU A 4 -0.21 11.52 -6.54
C LEU A 4 -1.21 12.33 -5.69
N MET A 5 -2.49 12.26 -6.00
CA MET A 5 -3.54 12.88 -5.19
C MET A 5 -3.54 12.33 -3.76
N ALA A 6 -3.40 11.01 -3.60
CA ALA A 6 -3.32 10.39 -2.28
C ALA A 6 -2.13 10.92 -1.46
N THR A 7 -0.96 11.07 -2.08
CA THR A 7 0.21 11.65 -1.40
C THR A 7 0.01 13.11 -0.99
N ASN A 8 -0.71 13.89 -1.80
CA ASN A 8 -1.01 15.28 -1.47
C ASN A 8 -2.00 15.39 -0.30
N ILE A 9 -3.05 14.56 -0.30
CA ILE A 9 -4.00 14.46 0.82
C ILE A 9 -3.26 14.07 2.11
N LEU A 10 -2.34 13.11 2.02
CA LEU A 10 -1.54 12.67 3.16
C LEU A 10 -0.66 13.80 3.73
N ASN A 11 0.00 14.57 2.86
CA ASN A 11 0.77 15.75 3.29
C ASN A 11 -0.12 16.79 3.97
N ASN A 12 -1.33 17.01 3.46
CA ASN A 12 -2.30 17.90 4.09
C ASN A 12 -2.72 17.39 5.48
N VAL A 13 -2.96 16.09 5.63
CA VAL A 13 -3.28 15.49 6.94
C VAL A 13 -2.11 15.65 7.91
N ILE A 14 -0.87 15.40 7.49
CA ILE A 14 0.32 15.61 8.33
C ILE A 14 0.39 17.08 8.79
N ASN A 15 0.12 18.03 7.89
CA ASN A 15 0.10 19.46 8.24
C ASN A 15 -1.03 19.80 9.23
N GLN A 16 -2.23 19.25 9.02
CA GLN A 16 -3.34 19.41 9.97
C GLN A 16 -2.99 18.87 11.35
N VAL A 17 -2.36 17.70 11.44
CA VAL A 17 -1.92 17.12 12.73
C VAL A 17 -0.83 17.98 13.37
N LYS A 18 0.09 18.56 12.58
CA LYS A 18 1.07 19.54 13.11
C LYS A 18 0.39 20.76 13.70
N GLU A 19 -0.67 21.28 13.07
CA GLU A 19 -1.44 22.41 13.59
C GLU A 19 -2.21 22.09 14.88
N LEU A 20 -2.51 20.81 15.16
CA LEU A 20 -3.11 20.40 16.44
C LEU A 20 -2.18 20.68 17.62
N ARG A 21 -0.86 20.70 17.42
CA ARG A 21 0.11 21.02 18.48
C ARG A 21 -0.02 22.45 19.02
N ASN A 22 -0.72 23.34 18.31
CA ASN A 22 -0.92 24.73 18.71
C ASN A 22 -1.89 24.90 19.88
N ASP A 23 -1.62 25.90 20.73
CA ASP A 23 -2.45 26.21 21.91
C ASP A 23 -3.90 26.59 21.57
N SER A 24 -4.12 27.23 20.42
CA SER A 24 -5.46 27.58 19.92
C SER A 24 -6.28 26.33 19.58
N SER A 25 -5.66 25.35 18.93
CA SER A 25 -6.27 24.07 18.58
C SER A 25 -6.67 23.28 19.81
N PHE A 26 -5.81 23.24 20.83
CA PHE A 26 -6.12 22.63 22.11
C PHE A 26 -7.33 23.29 22.81
N LYS A 27 -7.39 24.63 22.81
CA LYS A 27 -8.55 25.37 23.36
C LYS A 27 -9.85 25.08 22.63
N ARG A 28 -9.80 24.93 21.29
CA ARG A 28 -10.96 24.56 20.50
C ARG A 28 -11.48 23.17 20.88
N ILE A 29 -10.58 22.20 21.06
CA ILE A 29 -10.95 20.84 21.48
C ILE A 29 -11.55 20.85 22.88
N LEU A 30 -10.98 21.63 23.81
CA LEU A 30 -11.57 21.81 25.14
C LEU A 30 -13.00 22.35 25.06
N LYS A 31 -13.22 23.39 24.26
CA LYS A 31 -14.57 23.93 24.07
C LYS A 31 -15.55 22.89 23.53
N MET A 32 -15.14 22.07 22.57
CA MET A 32 -15.97 20.98 22.05
C MET A 32 -16.24 19.90 23.10
N ALA A 33 -15.29 19.63 23.99
CA ALA A 33 -15.47 18.71 25.10
C ALA A 33 -16.44 19.26 26.16
N ASP A 34 -16.37 20.57 26.45
CA ASP A 34 -17.30 21.25 27.35
C ASP A 34 -18.72 21.25 26.75
N GLU A 35 -18.88 21.61 25.47
CA GLU A 35 -20.15 21.52 24.73
C GLU A 35 -20.71 20.09 24.72
N PHE A 36 -19.85 19.07 24.57
CA PHE A 36 -20.27 17.67 24.66
C PHE A 36 -20.73 17.29 26.06
N ALA A 37 -20.02 17.75 27.11
CA ALA A 37 -20.36 17.47 28.50
C ALA A 37 -21.72 18.07 28.87
N GLU A 38 -21.98 19.31 28.48
CA GLU A 38 -23.25 20.03 28.70
C GLU A 38 -24.45 19.33 28.04
N ASN A 39 -24.25 18.72 26.87
CA ASN A 39 -25.29 17.99 26.14
C ASN A 39 -25.44 16.53 26.57
N SER A 40 -24.61 16.04 27.49
CA SER A 40 -24.65 14.66 27.94
C SER A 40 -25.60 14.47 29.12
N VAL A 41 -26.16 13.28 29.24
CA VAL A 41 -27.05 12.89 30.37
C VAL A 41 -26.23 12.52 31.62
N VAL A 42 -24.89 12.54 31.54
CA VAL A 42 -24.00 12.05 32.60
C VAL A 42 -23.28 13.22 33.26
N ASP A 43 -23.36 13.30 34.59
CA ASP A 43 -22.61 14.29 35.35
C ASP A 43 -21.12 13.96 35.38
N PHE A 44 -20.29 14.89 34.89
CA PHE A 44 -18.84 14.77 34.95
C PHE A 44 -18.27 15.42 36.21
N LEU A 45 -17.36 14.72 36.89
CA LEU A 45 -16.65 15.24 38.04
C LEU A 45 -15.53 16.21 37.62
N PRO A 46 -15.28 17.29 38.39
CA PRO A 46 -14.22 18.24 38.09
C PRO A 46 -12.83 17.61 38.26
N LEU A 47 -11.87 18.08 37.46
CA LEU A 47 -10.49 17.61 37.50
C LEU A 47 -9.80 17.98 38.82
N VAL A 48 -9.19 16.99 39.48
CA VAL A 48 -8.51 17.18 40.78
C VAL A 48 -7.13 17.81 40.59
N SER A 49 -6.85 18.90 41.32
CA SER A 49 -5.55 19.56 41.30
C SER A 49 -4.49 18.79 42.09
N SER A 50 -3.28 18.69 41.51
CA SER A 50 -2.15 18.05 42.18
C SER A 50 -1.47 19.03 43.12
N ARG A 51 -1.33 18.68 44.39
CA ARG A 51 -0.60 19.50 45.37
C ARG A 51 0.91 19.36 45.13
N PRO A 52 1.67 20.46 44.94
CA PRO A 52 3.11 20.39 44.84
C PRO A 52 3.72 19.96 46.18
N LYS A 53 4.52 18.89 46.17
CA LYS A 53 5.34 18.49 47.33
C LYS A 53 6.64 19.28 47.32
N ARG A 54 6.90 20.05 48.38
CA ARG A 54 8.20 20.69 48.59
C ARG A 54 9.15 19.69 49.23
N VAL A 55 10.15 19.26 48.48
CA VAL A 55 11.23 18.40 48.98
C VAL A 55 12.48 19.27 49.10
N PRO A 56 13.15 19.34 50.27
CA PRO A 56 14.37 20.11 50.43
C PRO A 56 15.46 19.56 49.51
N LYS A 57 16.07 20.44 48.70
CA LYS A 57 17.17 20.10 47.80
C LYS A 57 18.51 20.19 48.53
N LYS A 58 19.40 19.22 48.29
CA LYS A 58 20.80 19.29 48.78
C LYS A 58 21.69 20.02 47.77
N SER A 59 22.77 20.62 48.26
CA SER A 59 23.76 21.27 47.39
C SER A 59 24.30 20.27 46.37
N GLY A 60 24.26 20.62 45.08
CA GLY A 60 24.71 19.76 43.98
C GLY A 60 23.65 18.84 43.35
N GLU A 61 22.40 18.80 43.85
CA GLU A 61 21.32 18.08 43.16
C GLU A 61 20.87 18.84 41.89
N LEU A 62 21.00 18.20 40.72
CA LEU A 62 20.44 18.70 39.45
C LEU A 62 18.91 18.52 39.40
N CYS A 63 18.25 19.33 38.58
CA CYS A 63 16.79 19.50 38.47
C CYS A 63 15.98 18.19 38.55
N ARG A 64 14.90 18.23 39.34
CA ARG A 64 13.79 17.26 39.27
C ARG A 64 12.65 17.92 38.51
N ASP A 65 11.91 17.15 37.72
CA ASP A 65 10.72 17.64 37.02
C ASP A 65 9.74 18.26 38.03
N GLU A 66 9.34 19.50 37.76
CA GLU A 66 8.37 20.20 38.61
C GLU A 66 6.98 19.63 38.39
N ILE A 67 6.25 19.36 39.48
CA ILE A 67 4.85 18.91 39.39
C ILE A 67 4.03 20.04 38.78
N ILE A 68 3.39 19.78 37.63
CA ILE A 68 2.43 20.70 37.01
C ILE A 68 1.13 20.67 37.84
N PRO A 69 0.78 21.73 38.58
CA PRO A 69 -0.33 21.70 39.53
C PRO A 69 -1.69 21.83 38.86
N CYS A 70 -1.75 22.49 37.70
CA CYS A 70 -2.97 22.70 36.92
C CYS A 70 -3.31 21.42 36.14
N PRO A 71 -4.44 20.74 36.42
CA PRO A 71 -4.81 19.49 35.76
C PRO A 71 -4.91 19.62 34.24
N MET A 72 -5.40 20.77 33.76
CA MET A 72 -5.56 21.01 32.33
C MET A 72 -4.22 21.13 31.61
N LYS A 73 -3.25 21.83 32.23
CA LYS A 73 -1.88 21.90 31.70
C LYS A 73 -1.19 20.54 31.77
N LYS A 74 -1.43 19.78 32.85
CA LYS A 74 -0.90 18.43 33.02
C LYS A 74 -1.41 17.49 31.93
N PHE A 75 -2.72 17.46 31.67
CA PHE A 75 -3.32 16.71 30.56
C PHE A 75 -2.74 17.16 29.22
N LYS A 76 -2.65 18.46 28.97
CA LYS A 76 -2.08 18.98 27.72
C LYS A 76 -0.66 18.43 27.46
N ILE A 77 0.20 18.47 28.47
CA ILE A 77 1.61 18.09 28.34
C ILE A 77 1.78 16.57 28.35
N ASP A 78 1.19 15.88 29.32
CA ASP A 78 1.45 14.45 29.57
C ASP A 78 0.68 13.53 28.62
N THR A 79 -0.47 13.96 28.09
CA THR A 79 -1.31 13.11 27.23
C THR A 79 -1.51 13.71 25.85
N TYR A 80 -2.07 14.93 25.75
CA TYR A 80 -2.45 15.49 24.45
C TYR A 80 -1.25 15.66 23.51
N ASN A 81 -0.21 16.37 23.97
CA ASN A 81 0.99 16.58 23.17
C ASN A 81 1.70 15.26 22.88
N VAL A 82 1.77 14.34 23.86
CA VAL A 82 2.37 13.02 23.67
C VAL A 82 1.65 12.24 22.57
N VAL A 83 0.32 12.22 22.58
CA VAL A 83 -0.47 11.53 21.54
C VAL A 83 -0.25 12.19 20.17
N VAL A 84 -0.27 13.52 20.09
CA VAL A 84 -0.03 14.24 18.83
C VAL A 84 1.38 13.97 18.31
N ASP A 85 2.39 13.98 19.18
CA ASP A 85 3.78 13.75 18.81
C ASP A 85 4.00 12.28 18.37
N ILE A 86 3.37 11.30 19.03
CA ILE A 86 3.37 9.89 18.59
C ILE A 86 2.72 9.75 17.22
N LEU A 87 1.53 10.34 17.03
CA LEU A 87 0.82 10.29 15.75
C LEU A 87 1.65 10.92 14.63
N LEU A 88 2.30 12.04 14.88
CA LEU A 88 3.20 12.69 13.92
C LEU A 88 4.42 11.82 13.61
N ALA A 89 5.06 11.26 14.63
CA ALA A 89 6.22 10.39 14.46
C ALA A 89 5.87 9.15 13.62
N GLU A 90 4.74 8.50 13.91
CA GLU A 90 4.25 7.35 13.15
C GLU A 90 3.87 7.71 11.71
N LEU A 91 3.16 8.81 11.50
CA LEU A 91 2.79 9.25 10.14
C LEU A 91 4.02 9.63 9.32
N ILE A 92 4.94 10.41 9.89
CA ILE A 92 6.16 10.85 9.20
C ILE A 92 7.07 9.65 8.95
N GLY A 93 7.29 8.79 9.94
CA GLY A 93 8.15 7.61 9.81
C GLY A 93 7.61 6.60 8.80
N ARG A 94 6.29 6.37 8.78
CA ARG A 94 5.68 5.43 7.82
C ARG A 94 5.67 5.98 6.40
N PHE A 95 5.43 7.27 6.25
CA PHE A 95 5.19 7.92 4.97
C PHE A 95 6.26 8.95 4.61
N GLU A 96 7.51 8.66 4.95
CA GLU A 96 8.64 9.48 4.57
C GLU A 96 8.80 9.54 3.04
N SER A 97 9.49 10.56 2.54
CA SER A 97 9.77 10.75 1.10
C SER A 97 10.42 9.52 0.45
N THR A 98 11.19 8.75 1.22
CA THR A 98 11.82 7.49 0.81
C THR A 98 10.80 6.40 0.48
N ASN A 99 9.76 6.22 1.30
CA ASN A 99 8.72 5.20 1.11
C ASN A 99 7.65 5.66 0.12
N ILE A 100 7.35 6.95 0.08
CA ILE A 100 6.39 7.54 -0.86
C ILE A 100 6.98 7.65 -2.28
N GLY A 101 8.28 7.87 -2.41
CA GLY A 101 8.95 8.12 -3.70
C GLY A 101 8.55 7.13 -4.79
N PRO A 102 8.67 5.81 -4.56
CA PRO A 102 8.25 4.82 -5.55
C PRO A 102 6.76 4.88 -5.90
N LEU A 103 5.88 5.21 -4.94
CA LEU A 103 4.44 5.37 -5.20
C LEU A 103 4.14 6.59 -6.08
N LYS A 104 4.92 7.67 -5.92
CA LYS A 104 4.84 8.85 -6.82
C LYS A 104 5.31 8.49 -8.22
N ASP A 105 6.42 7.75 -8.35
CA ASP A 105 6.92 7.30 -9.65
C ASP A 105 5.90 6.40 -10.36
N LEU A 106 5.29 5.45 -9.63
CA LEU A 106 4.23 4.60 -10.17
C LEU A 106 2.97 5.36 -10.60
N SER A 107 2.75 6.59 -10.12
CA SER A 107 1.63 7.43 -10.55
C SER A 107 1.75 7.88 -12.01
N LEU A 108 2.98 7.90 -12.56
CA LEU A 108 3.25 8.19 -13.97
C LEU A 108 2.64 7.14 -14.90
N LEU A 109 2.48 5.90 -14.43
CA LEU A 109 1.88 4.81 -15.21
C LEU A 109 0.35 4.91 -15.31
N SER A 110 -0.27 5.96 -14.76
CA SER A 110 -1.70 6.18 -14.93
C SER A 110 -2.01 6.64 -16.36
N SER A 111 -3.13 6.17 -16.91
CA SER A 111 -3.56 6.51 -18.28
C SER A 111 -3.67 8.02 -18.52
N ARG A 112 -4.10 8.77 -17.49
CA ARG A 112 -4.13 10.23 -17.50
C ARG A 112 -2.74 10.82 -17.74
N ARG A 113 -1.73 10.38 -16.99
CA ARG A 113 -0.35 10.90 -17.11
C ARG A 113 0.30 10.47 -18.41
N ILE A 114 0.07 9.24 -18.86
CA ILE A 114 0.52 8.76 -20.18
C ILE A 114 -0.03 9.67 -21.30
N ARG A 115 -1.32 10.02 -21.25
CA ARG A 115 -1.94 10.93 -22.25
C ARG A 115 -1.42 12.37 -22.15
N GLU A 116 -1.14 12.86 -20.93
CA GLU A 116 -0.51 14.17 -20.74
C GLU A 116 0.90 14.21 -21.35
N VAL A 117 1.70 13.16 -21.15
CA VAL A 117 3.05 13.02 -21.73
C VAL A 117 3.00 12.81 -23.25
N GLN A 118 2.01 12.09 -23.76
CA GLN A 118 1.77 11.93 -25.19
C GLN A 118 1.60 13.29 -25.89
N ASN A 119 0.83 14.20 -25.29
CA ASN A 119 0.61 15.53 -25.84
C ASN A 119 1.83 16.44 -25.70
N ASN A 120 2.56 16.35 -24.58
CA ASN A 120 3.73 17.18 -24.30
C ASN A 120 4.84 16.36 -23.59
N PRO A 121 5.86 15.89 -24.32
CA PRO A 121 6.94 15.08 -23.73
C PRO A 121 7.78 15.80 -22.66
N HIS A 122 7.85 17.14 -22.71
CA HIS A 122 8.58 17.95 -21.72
C HIS A 122 7.91 18.04 -20.35
N ILE A 123 6.72 17.47 -20.18
CA ILE A 123 5.97 17.51 -18.92
C ILE A 123 6.48 16.46 -17.91
N VAL A 124 7.31 15.52 -18.36
CA VAL A 124 7.90 14.48 -17.50
C VAL A 124 8.82 15.13 -16.46
N PRO A 125 8.63 14.89 -15.16
CA PRO A 125 9.50 15.42 -14.12
C PRO A 125 10.96 14.95 -14.26
N CYS A 126 11.92 15.80 -13.89
CA CYS A 126 13.35 15.46 -13.97
C CYS A 126 13.75 14.29 -13.05
N ASP A 127 13.03 14.12 -11.95
CA ASP A 127 13.19 13.07 -10.93
C ASP A 127 12.34 11.82 -11.22
N ALA A 128 11.69 11.73 -12.39
CA ALA A 128 10.86 10.60 -12.74
C ALA A 128 11.60 9.25 -12.64
N PHE A 129 10.98 8.30 -11.94
CA PHE A 129 11.48 6.93 -11.67
C PHE A 129 12.74 6.85 -10.80
N GLU A 130 13.20 7.96 -10.23
CA GLU A 130 14.44 7.98 -9.46
C GLU A 130 14.36 7.15 -8.18
N ALA A 131 13.26 7.27 -7.44
CA ALA A 131 13.08 6.53 -6.20
C ALA A 131 12.88 5.04 -6.47
N LEU A 132 12.15 4.69 -7.53
CA LEU A 132 11.99 3.31 -7.98
C LEU A 132 13.33 2.66 -8.39
N CYS A 133 14.12 3.32 -9.23
CA CYS A 133 15.41 2.79 -9.68
C CYS A 133 16.44 2.71 -8.54
N THR A 134 16.35 3.59 -7.55
CA THR A 134 17.19 3.51 -6.34
C THR A 134 16.84 2.28 -5.50
N MET A 135 15.56 1.94 -5.38
CA MET A 135 15.10 0.75 -4.65
C MET A 135 15.36 -0.55 -5.43
N TYR A 136 15.17 -0.53 -6.75
CA TYR A 136 15.34 -1.67 -7.64
C TYR A 136 16.53 -1.44 -8.57
N THR A 137 17.73 -1.77 -8.08
CA THR A 137 19.01 -1.56 -8.78
C THR A 137 19.18 -2.31 -10.10
N GLN A 138 18.22 -3.18 -10.44
CA GLN A 138 18.19 -3.93 -11.69
C GLN A 138 17.68 -3.11 -12.88
N ILE A 139 17.07 -1.94 -12.63
CA ILE A 139 16.40 -1.12 -13.65
C ILE A 139 17.29 0.09 -13.97
N ASP A 140 17.65 0.25 -15.25
CA ASP A 140 18.37 1.44 -15.69
C ASP A 140 17.42 2.63 -15.87
N LYS A 141 17.68 3.73 -15.15
CA LYS A 141 16.82 4.94 -15.15
C LYS A 141 16.73 5.55 -16.55
N ASN A 142 17.85 5.66 -17.26
CA ASN A 142 17.88 6.34 -18.56
C ASN A 142 17.16 5.52 -19.62
N ALA A 143 17.43 4.22 -19.70
CA ALA A 143 16.70 3.31 -20.58
C ALA A 143 15.20 3.32 -20.28
N LEU A 144 14.81 3.25 -19.00
CA LEU A 144 13.39 3.31 -18.59
C LEU A 144 12.71 4.61 -19.05
N LEU A 145 13.37 5.76 -18.90
CA LEU A 145 12.81 7.04 -19.33
C LEU A 145 12.61 7.09 -20.85
N THR A 146 13.59 6.61 -21.61
CA THR A 146 13.47 6.52 -23.07
C THR A 146 12.32 5.61 -23.49
N GLU A 147 12.26 4.40 -22.93
CA GLU A 147 11.19 3.43 -23.17
C GLU A 147 9.82 4.01 -22.81
N TYR A 148 9.69 4.69 -21.66
CA TYR A 148 8.45 5.30 -21.20
C TYR A 148 7.96 6.41 -22.14
N ILE A 149 8.86 7.30 -22.61
CA ILE A 149 8.51 8.38 -23.54
C ILE A 149 8.09 7.80 -24.89
N GLU A 150 8.81 6.80 -25.40
CA GLU A 150 8.46 6.12 -26.65
C GLU A 150 7.12 5.39 -26.56
N PHE A 151 6.87 4.72 -25.43
CA PHE A 151 5.59 4.10 -25.15
C PHE A 151 4.45 5.13 -25.12
N CYS A 152 4.62 6.26 -24.43
CA CYS A 152 3.59 7.31 -24.38
C CYS A 152 3.27 7.86 -25.77
N LYS A 153 4.28 8.05 -26.63
CA LYS A 153 4.07 8.55 -28.00
C LYS A 153 3.19 7.60 -28.82
N ASN A 154 3.46 6.29 -28.73
CA ASN A 154 2.76 5.27 -29.52
C ASN A 154 1.52 4.68 -28.82
N PHE A 155 1.14 5.22 -27.65
CA PHE A 155 0.12 4.62 -26.79
C PHE A 155 -1.23 4.45 -27.50
N THR A 156 -1.69 5.44 -28.26
CA THR A 156 -2.96 5.38 -29.00
C THR A 156 -2.96 4.33 -30.11
N GLU A 157 -1.82 4.12 -30.77
CA GLU A 157 -1.70 3.07 -31.80
C GLU A 157 -1.69 1.69 -31.16
N ILE A 158 -0.99 1.53 -30.04
CA ILE A 158 -0.98 0.28 -29.26
C ILE A 158 -2.40 -0.04 -28.76
N GLU A 159 -3.11 0.97 -28.25
CA GLU A 159 -4.50 0.85 -27.78
C GLU A 159 -5.43 0.37 -28.90
N ASN A 160 -5.28 0.93 -30.11
CA ASN A 160 -6.10 0.56 -31.27
C ASN A 160 -5.66 -0.77 -31.92
N SER A 161 -4.38 -1.13 -31.85
CA SER A 161 -3.81 -2.31 -32.53
C SER A 161 -4.32 -3.65 -32.00
N ILE A 162 -4.89 -3.66 -30.79
CA ILE A 162 -5.40 -4.87 -30.14
C ILE A 162 -6.78 -5.25 -30.70
N VAL A 163 -7.46 -4.33 -31.36
CA VAL A 163 -8.65 -4.63 -32.16
C VAL A 163 -8.22 -4.78 -33.62
N LEU A 164 -8.22 -6.01 -34.14
CA LEU A 164 -8.00 -6.23 -35.57
C LEU A 164 -9.13 -5.52 -36.34
N PRO A 165 -8.83 -4.57 -37.24
CA PRO A 165 -9.86 -3.97 -38.09
C PRO A 165 -10.52 -5.07 -38.93
N LYS A 166 -11.86 -5.06 -39.07
CA LYS A 166 -12.57 -6.04 -39.93
C LYS A 166 -12.00 -6.11 -41.35
N TYR A 167 -11.45 -5.01 -41.83
CA TYR A 167 -10.91 -4.88 -43.17
C TYR A 167 -9.60 -4.08 -43.12
N LEU A 168 -8.53 -4.64 -43.66
CA LEU A 168 -7.20 -4.03 -43.64
C LEU A 168 -7.09 -2.78 -44.55
N ASN A 169 -7.90 -2.70 -45.60
CA ASN A 169 -7.74 -1.73 -46.69
C ASN A 169 -9.03 -0.93 -47.02
N LYS A 170 -10.02 -0.90 -46.11
CA LYS A 170 -11.22 -0.08 -46.27
C LYS A 170 -11.44 0.76 -45.01
N ASN A 171 -11.59 2.07 -45.19
CA ASN A 171 -12.01 2.99 -44.12
C ASN A 171 -13.46 2.71 -43.72
N VAL A 172 -13.68 1.65 -42.94
CA VAL A 172 -14.97 1.33 -42.32
C VAL A 172 -14.72 0.96 -40.87
N ILE A 173 -15.22 1.82 -39.97
CA ILE A 173 -15.33 1.57 -38.54
C ILE A 173 -16.38 0.48 -38.36
N VAL A 174 -16.02 -0.71 -37.86
CA VAL A 174 -17.03 -1.69 -37.40
C VAL A 174 -16.51 -2.60 -36.28
N ASP A 175 -17.34 -2.73 -35.25
CA ASP A 175 -17.36 -3.61 -34.07
C ASP A 175 -17.01 -5.08 -34.29
N TYR A 176 -16.15 -5.68 -33.46
CA TYR A 176 -16.28 -7.10 -33.15
C TYR A 176 -16.35 -7.32 -31.63
N GLU A 177 -17.49 -7.87 -31.20
CA GLU A 177 -17.62 -8.72 -30.03
C GLU A 177 -16.70 -9.94 -30.21
N GLU A 178 -15.67 -10.06 -29.37
CA GLU A 178 -15.19 -11.37 -28.96
C GLU A 178 -14.73 -11.28 -27.50
N SER A 179 -15.54 -11.92 -26.66
CA SER A 179 -15.31 -12.14 -25.25
C SER A 179 -14.08 -13.02 -25.05
N LEU A 180 -13.08 -12.52 -24.32
CA LEU A 180 -12.16 -13.38 -23.57
C LEU A 180 -12.40 -13.18 -22.08
N GLU A 181 -13.61 -13.61 -21.68
CA GLU A 181 -13.82 -14.11 -20.34
C GLU A 181 -13.02 -15.41 -20.18
N LEU A 182 -11.96 -15.36 -19.39
CA LEU A 182 -11.41 -16.57 -18.80
C LEU A 182 -12.23 -16.90 -17.55
N ASN A 183 -13.48 -17.32 -17.74
CA ASN A 183 -14.23 -18.08 -16.75
C ASN A 183 -14.48 -19.48 -17.30
N ALA A 184 -14.11 -20.44 -16.49
CA ALA A 184 -14.31 -21.85 -16.74
C ALA A 184 -15.82 -22.19 -16.77
N TYR A 185 -16.19 -23.02 -17.75
CA TYR A 185 -17.46 -23.76 -17.89
C TYR A 185 -18.76 -22.97 -18.20
N GLY A 186 -19.37 -23.28 -19.35
CA GLY A 186 -20.82 -23.50 -19.45
C GLY A 186 -21.63 -22.56 -20.34
N TYR A 187 -21.95 -23.04 -21.55
CA TYR A 187 -23.24 -22.98 -22.28
C TYR A 187 -24.07 -21.66 -22.34
N ASP A 188 -23.98 -21.05 -23.52
CA ASP A 188 -24.97 -20.31 -24.36
C ASP A 188 -26.40 -20.02 -23.84
N SER A 189 -26.82 -18.75 -23.93
CA SER A 189 -28.05 -18.33 -24.62
C SER A 189 -28.11 -16.80 -24.81
N MET A 190 -28.42 -16.40 -26.05
CA MET A 190 -28.57 -15.05 -26.60
C MET A 190 -29.71 -14.22 -25.97
N GLU A 191 -29.57 -12.88 -25.91
CA GLU A 191 -30.55 -11.89 -26.45
C GLU A 191 -30.10 -10.41 -26.28
N GLU A 192 -30.06 -9.76 -27.45
CA GLU A 192 -30.17 -8.37 -27.91
C GLU A 192 -29.97 -7.11 -27.00
N ASP A 193 -29.22 -6.18 -27.63
CA ASP A 193 -29.46 -4.75 -27.74
C ASP A 193 -29.47 -3.86 -26.49
N SER A 194 -28.26 -3.48 -26.07
CA SER A 194 -27.94 -2.06 -25.91
C SER A 194 -26.43 -1.86 -25.95
N VAL A 195 -25.97 -1.05 -26.90
CA VAL A 195 -24.57 -0.63 -27.06
C VAL A 195 -24.08 0.06 -25.79
N LYS A 196 -23.55 -0.73 -24.85
CA LYS A 196 -22.62 -0.23 -23.84
C LYS A 196 -21.26 -0.23 -24.51
N ILE A 197 -20.78 0.96 -24.87
CA ILE A 197 -19.35 1.23 -24.98
C ILE A 197 -18.77 0.69 -23.68
N ILE A 198 -18.14 -0.48 -23.70
CA ILE A 198 -17.40 -0.95 -22.54
C ILE A 198 -16.17 -0.07 -22.53
N SER A 199 -16.33 1.09 -21.90
CA SER A 199 -15.27 1.84 -21.27
C SER A 199 -14.61 0.88 -20.28
N HIS A 200 -13.76 0.00 -20.81
CA HIS A 200 -12.78 -0.67 -19.99
C HIS A 200 -12.09 0.46 -19.26
N ASN A 201 -12.07 0.32 -17.94
CA ASN A 201 -11.62 1.38 -17.05
C ASN A 201 -10.09 1.39 -17.11
N ILE A 202 -9.53 1.78 -18.28
CA ILE A 202 -8.11 1.84 -18.62
C ILE A 202 -7.36 2.79 -17.66
N ALA A 203 -8.10 3.51 -16.82
CA ALA A 203 -7.61 4.15 -15.60
C ALA A 203 -6.90 3.20 -14.61
N SER A 204 -7.02 1.87 -14.76
CA SER A 204 -6.33 0.91 -13.91
C SER A 204 -5.00 0.43 -14.50
N THR A 205 -3.94 0.46 -13.68
CA THR A 205 -2.60 -0.06 -14.03
C THR A 205 -2.63 -1.55 -14.39
N ARG A 206 -3.62 -2.30 -13.89
CA ARG A 206 -3.86 -3.70 -14.23
C ARG A 206 -4.29 -3.87 -15.69
N GLU A 207 -5.20 -3.03 -16.18
CA GLU A 207 -5.63 -3.08 -17.58
C GLU A 207 -4.50 -2.66 -18.52
N LEU A 208 -3.73 -1.64 -18.13
CA LEU A 208 -2.51 -1.27 -18.84
C LEU A 208 -1.50 -2.43 -18.92
N PHE A 209 -1.29 -3.16 -17.82
CA PHE A 209 -0.40 -4.34 -17.84
C PHE A 209 -0.94 -5.46 -18.74
N LYS A 210 -2.26 -5.69 -18.75
CA LYS A 210 -2.90 -6.66 -19.66
C LYS A 210 -2.68 -6.26 -21.12
N LEU A 211 -2.94 -5.00 -21.46
CA LEU A 211 -2.70 -4.40 -22.78
C LEU A 211 -1.26 -4.67 -23.23
N PHE A 212 -0.31 -4.39 -22.33
CA PHE A 212 1.11 -4.54 -22.55
C PHE A 212 1.51 -6.00 -22.83
N CYS A 213 0.91 -6.96 -22.13
CA CYS A 213 1.14 -8.39 -22.35
C CYS A 213 0.52 -8.88 -23.67
N LEU A 214 -0.70 -8.44 -24.00
CA LEU A 214 -1.40 -8.82 -25.23
C LEU A 214 -0.65 -8.34 -26.48
N ALA A 215 -0.16 -7.10 -26.46
CA ALA A 215 0.64 -6.52 -27.53
C ALA A 215 2.09 -7.07 -27.60
N LYS A 216 2.46 -8.04 -26.75
CA LYS A 216 3.80 -8.64 -26.68
C LYS A 216 4.95 -7.62 -26.58
N LEU A 217 4.70 -6.51 -25.88
CA LEU A 217 5.65 -5.39 -25.76
C LEU A 217 6.79 -5.66 -24.76
N ALA A 218 6.77 -6.77 -24.04
CA ALA A 218 7.77 -7.13 -23.04
C ALA A 218 9.20 -7.21 -23.60
N ASN A 219 9.36 -7.60 -24.86
CA ASN A 219 10.66 -7.65 -25.51
C ASN A 219 11.10 -6.30 -26.07
N ILE A 220 10.17 -5.37 -26.28
CA ILE A 220 10.42 -4.05 -26.87
C ILE A 220 10.76 -3.04 -25.76
N PHE A 221 9.99 -3.06 -24.66
CA PHE A 221 10.19 -2.20 -23.50
C PHE A 221 10.42 -3.03 -22.23
N PRO A 222 11.59 -3.68 -22.06
CA PRO A 222 11.86 -4.59 -20.96
C PRO A 222 11.89 -3.91 -19.59
N ASN A 223 12.42 -2.67 -19.49
CA ASN A 223 12.47 -1.93 -18.22
C ASN A 223 11.07 -1.46 -17.83
N LEU A 224 10.31 -0.94 -18.79
CA LEU A 224 8.93 -0.51 -18.55
C LEU A 224 8.03 -1.70 -18.17
N TYR A 225 8.23 -2.87 -18.80
CA TYR A 225 7.54 -4.10 -18.42
C TYR A 225 7.78 -4.47 -16.95
N LEU A 226 9.04 -4.42 -16.51
CA LEU A 226 9.41 -4.73 -15.14
C LEU A 226 8.77 -3.75 -14.15
N VAL A 227 8.76 -2.45 -14.46
CA VAL A 227 8.11 -1.42 -13.65
C VAL A 227 6.59 -1.62 -13.59
N LEU A 228 5.94 -1.93 -14.72
CA LEU A 228 4.50 -2.24 -14.75
C LEU A 228 4.17 -3.51 -13.95
N LYS A 229 5.02 -4.54 -14.05
CA LYS A 229 4.91 -5.77 -13.27
C LYS A 229 5.07 -5.49 -11.78
N LEU A 230 6.02 -4.64 -11.39
CA LEU A 230 6.18 -4.19 -10.01
C LEU A 230 4.94 -3.43 -9.52
N SER A 231 4.37 -2.54 -10.36
CA SER A 231 3.18 -1.77 -10.03
C SER A 231 1.99 -2.65 -9.62
N ILE A 232 1.77 -3.77 -10.32
CA ILE A 232 0.63 -4.67 -10.05
C ILE A 232 0.92 -5.69 -8.94
N THR A 233 2.20 -5.94 -8.63
CA THR A 233 2.60 -6.91 -7.59
C THR A 233 2.81 -6.27 -6.23
N LEU A 234 3.12 -4.96 -6.19
CA LEU A 234 3.22 -4.22 -4.95
C LEU A 234 1.84 -4.15 -4.27
N PRO A 235 1.70 -4.67 -3.04
CA PRO A 235 0.46 -4.53 -2.30
C PRO A 235 0.29 -3.07 -1.88
N VAL A 236 -0.53 -2.31 -2.62
CA VAL A 236 -0.90 -0.94 -2.23
C VAL A 236 -1.86 -0.95 -1.04
N THR A 237 -2.48 -2.09 -0.72
CA THR A 237 -3.44 -2.24 0.38
C THR A 237 -2.94 -3.21 1.45
N SER A 238 -3.30 -2.94 2.71
CA SER A 238 -3.00 -3.80 3.87
C SER A 238 -3.77 -5.13 3.87
N CYS A 239 -4.62 -5.38 2.88
CA CYS A 239 -5.52 -6.53 2.83
C CYS A 239 -4.77 -7.87 2.83
N SER A 240 -3.59 -7.93 2.19
CA SER A 240 -2.73 -9.13 2.23
C SER A 240 -2.26 -9.47 3.65
N VAL A 241 -2.14 -8.47 4.52
CA VAL A 241 -1.71 -8.69 5.91
C VAL A 241 -2.87 -9.24 6.77
N GLU A 242 -4.13 -9.04 6.37
CA GLU A 242 -5.30 -9.54 7.11
C GLU A 242 -5.39 -11.07 7.09
N ARG A 243 -5.06 -11.71 5.96
CA ARG A 243 -4.96 -13.18 5.86
C ARG A 243 -3.94 -13.71 6.87
N THR A 244 -2.76 -13.11 6.90
CA THR A 244 -1.67 -13.48 7.81
C THR A 244 -2.07 -13.23 9.27
N PHE A 245 -2.63 -12.07 9.61
CA PHE A 245 -3.06 -11.79 10.99
C PHE A 245 -4.21 -12.70 11.46
N SER A 246 -5.15 -13.04 10.57
CA SER A 246 -6.24 -13.98 10.87
C SER A 246 -5.69 -15.38 11.17
N LYS A 247 -4.75 -15.89 10.36
CA LYS A 247 -4.07 -17.16 10.61
C LYS A 247 -3.19 -17.10 11.86
N LEU A 248 -2.49 -15.99 12.11
CA LEU A 248 -1.67 -15.80 13.30
C LEU A 248 -2.50 -15.93 14.58
N LYS A 249 -3.72 -15.38 14.60
CA LYS A 249 -4.65 -15.49 15.73
C LYS A 249 -5.04 -16.95 16.03
N LEU A 250 -5.11 -17.81 15.01
CA LEU A 250 -5.39 -19.24 15.16
C LEU A 250 -4.16 -20.04 15.60
N ILE A 251 -2.97 -19.66 15.13
CA ILE A 251 -1.72 -20.36 15.40
C ILE A 251 -1.17 -20.01 16.78
N LYS A 252 -1.13 -18.70 17.11
CA LYS A 252 -0.60 -18.16 18.36
C LYS A 252 -1.74 -17.87 19.34
N THR A 253 -2.14 -18.91 20.05
CA THR A 253 -3.19 -18.85 21.08
C THR A 253 -2.62 -18.64 22.47
N LYS A 254 -3.48 -18.28 23.45
CA LYS A 254 -3.10 -18.09 24.86
C LYS A 254 -2.38 -19.31 25.47
N LEU A 255 -2.68 -20.52 24.97
CA LEU A 255 -2.07 -21.78 25.42
C LEU A 255 -0.75 -22.10 24.69
N ARG A 256 -0.42 -21.39 23.60
CA ARG A 256 0.75 -21.61 22.75
C ARG A 256 1.71 -20.41 22.76
N THR A 257 1.85 -19.76 23.92
CA THR A 257 2.69 -18.56 24.07
C THR A 257 4.19 -18.85 24.08
N THR A 258 4.60 -20.09 24.37
CA THR A 258 6.01 -20.51 24.51
C THR A 258 6.63 -21.05 23.21
N MET A 259 5.98 -20.87 22.06
CA MET A 259 6.47 -21.36 20.78
C MET A 259 7.67 -20.54 20.29
N SER A 260 8.71 -21.21 19.78
CA SER A 260 9.87 -20.55 19.17
C SER A 260 9.49 -19.80 17.89
N GLN A 261 10.26 -18.76 17.56
CA GLN A 261 10.01 -17.93 16.38
C GLN A 261 10.07 -18.74 15.08
N ASP A 262 11.06 -19.63 14.93
CA ASP A 262 11.21 -20.48 13.74
C ASP A 262 10.00 -21.39 13.51
N ARG A 263 9.44 -21.94 14.60
CA ARG A 263 8.26 -22.78 14.54
C ARG A 263 7.02 -21.96 14.19
N LEU A 264 6.89 -20.75 14.75
CA LEU A 264 5.81 -19.83 14.40
C LEU A 264 5.84 -19.50 12.92
N GLU A 265 6.99 -19.07 12.40
CA GLU A 265 7.16 -18.70 11.00
C GLU A 265 6.85 -19.87 10.06
N SER A 266 7.32 -21.07 10.38
CA SER A 266 7.04 -22.28 9.59
C SER A 266 5.55 -22.60 9.54
N LEU A 267 4.84 -22.53 10.67
CA LEU A 267 3.39 -22.75 10.73
C LEU A 267 2.60 -21.67 10.01
N MET A 268 3.07 -20.42 10.09
CA MET A 268 2.50 -19.29 9.36
C MET A 268 2.58 -19.51 7.85
N LYS A 269 3.75 -19.91 7.32
CA LYS A 269 3.93 -20.22 5.89
C LYS A 269 2.96 -21.30 5.42
N ILE A 270 2.90 -22.43 6.13
CA ILE A 270 1.99 -23.54 5.80
C ILE A 270 0.51 -23.11 5.83
N SER A 271 0.14 -22.25 6.79
CA SER A 271 -1.27 -21.85 6.97
C SER A 271 -1.70 -20.71 6.04
N CYS A 272 -0.77 -19.87 5.61
CA CYS A 272 -1.02 -18.80 4.65
C CYS A 272 -1.02 -19.32 3.21
N GLU A 273 -0.11 -20.21 2.84
CA GLU A 273 0.11 -20.70 1.47
C GLU A 273 -0.51 -22.10 1.23
N GLN A 274 -1.78 -22.27 1.64
CA GLN A 274 -2.49 -23.56 1.52
C GLN A 274 -2.75 -23.99 0.07
N ASP A 275 -2.63 -23.06 -0.87
CA ASP A 275 -2.80 -23.22 -2.31
C ASP A 275 -1.58 -23.82 -3.01
N ILE A 276 -0.43 -23.90 -2.32
CA ILE A 276 0.77 -24.55 -2.86
C ILE A 276 0.66 -26.07 -2.62
N ILE A 277 0.59 -26.84 -3.71
CA ILE A 277 0.58 -28.30 -3.65
C ILE A 277 1.96 -28.81 -3.21
N ILE A 278 1.99 -29.53 -2.09
CA ILE A 278 3.22 -30.09 -1.53
C ILE A 278 3.40 -31.51 -2.06
N ASN A 279 4.58 -31.83 -2.61
CA ASN A 279 4.93 -33.20 -2.95
C ASN A 279 5.29 -33.98 -1.67
N ASN A 280 4.37 -34.82 -1.23
CA ASN A 280 4.50 -35.61 0.00
C ASN A 280 5.73 -36.54 -0.01
N GLU A 281 6.08 -37.12 -1.15
CA GLU A 281 7.23 -38.02 -1.27
C GLU A 281 8.53 -37.26 -1.01
N ASN A 282 8.69 -36.07 -1.59
CA ASN A 282 9.85 -35.22 -1.34
C ASN A 282 9.95 -34.82 0.13
N VAL A 283 8.82 -34.54 0.80
CA VAL A 283 8.81 -34.22 2.24
C VAL A 283 9.26 -35.43 3.07
N ILE A 284 8.76 -36.62 2.74
CA ILE A 284 9.14 -37.87 3.42
C ILE A 284 10.63 -38.13 3.25
N LEU A 285 11.17 -37.99 2.03
CA LEU A 285 12.59 -38.17 1.74
C LEU A 285 13.47 -37.15 2.49
N LEU A 286 13.09 -35.87 2.48
CA LEU A 286 13.78 -34.80 3.24
C LEU A 286 13.77 -35.05 4.75
N PHE A 287 12.65 -35.55 5.28
CA PHE A 287 12.53 -35.87 6.70
C PHE A 287 13.34 -37.11 7.07
N ALA A 288 13.28 -38.15 6.23
CA ALA A 288 14.05 -39.38 6.38
C ALA A 288 15.56 -39.13 6.34
N ALA A 289 16.02 -38.16 5.54
CA ALA A 289 17.43 -37.79 5.44
C ALA A 289 18.00 -37.11 6.71
N LYS A 290 17.15 -36.65 7.66
CA LYS A 290 17.63 -36.01 8.89
C LYS A 290 18.23 -36.97 9.92
N SER A 291 17.96 -38.27 9.80
CA SER A 291 18.49 -39.28 10.74
C SER A 291 18.57 -40.64 10.08
N SER A 292 19.67 -41.35 10.32
CA SER A 292 19.88 -42.72 9.83
C SER A 292 18.80 -43.71 10.29
N VAL A 293 18.16 -43.45 11.43
CA VAL A 293 17.02 -44.24 11.93
C VAL A 293 15.78 -44.00 11.07
N LEU A 294 15.47 -42.72 10.78
CA LEU A 294 14.31 -42.34 9.96
C LEU A 294 14.46 -42.83 8.52
N THR A 295 15.67 -42.79 7.97
CA THR A 295 15.97 -43.32 6.62
C THR A 295 15.57 -44.79 6.50
N LYS A 296 15.88 -45.60 7.51
CA LYS A 296 15.56 -47.04 7.51
C LYS A 296 14.07 -47.35 7.69
N CYS A 297 13.31 -46.46 8.34
CA CYS A 297 11.89 -46.68 8.61
C CYS A 297 10.94 -46.09 7.55
N LEU A 298 11.42 -45.12 6.75
CA LEU A 298 10.57 -44.36 5.82
C LEU A 298 10.89 -44.60 4.34
N ILE A 299 12.08 -45.11 4.02
CA ILE A 299 12.53 -45.35 2.63
C ILE A 299 12.56 -46.85 2.28
N TYR A 300 12.66 -47.71 3.30
CA TYR A 300 12.65 -49.17 3.20
C TYR A 300 11.41 -49.73 3.88
#